data_AF-A0A6V7J8W0-F1
#
_entry.id   AF-A0A6V7J8W0-F1
#
_cell.length_a   1.000
_cell.length_b   1.000
_cell.length_c   1.000
_cell.angle_alpha   90.00
_cell.angle_beta   90.00
_cell.angle_gamma   90.00
#
_symmetry.space_group_name_H-M   'P 1'
#
loop_
_entity.id
_entity.type
_entity.pdbx_description
1 polymer ?
#
loop_
_entity_poly.entity_id
_entity_poly.type
_entity_poly.pdbx_seq_one_letter_code
_entity_poly.pdbx_strand_id
1 'polypeptide(L)'
;DSDDIPGIGQYEDFHTIDWQRDIARDRMRHRYILKKKHDSIWDLVKGAHDAWSGWLCVLLVGVFTGVTAGIIDIGASWATDLKFGICPEAFWLNKEQCCWSYNETTFDGGNCSQWLPWPELFGQAKAGAGPYIISYMFYIAWALLFASLSAALVRMFAPYACGSGIPE
;
A
#
# COMPACT_ATOMS: atom_id res chain seq x y z
N ASP A 1 -25.44 -0.77 -24.07
CA ASP A 1 -24.68 -1.45 -25.13
C ASP A 1 -23.22 -1.07 -25.02
N SER A 2 -22.52 -1.75 -24.12
CA SER A 2 -21.06 -1.73 -24.04
C SER A 2 -20.54 -2.68 -25.11
N ASP A 3 -19.75 -2.16 -26.04
CA ASP A 3 -19.05 -2.96 -27.03
C ASP A 3 -18.08 -3.93 -26.33
N ASP A 4 -18.55 -5.16 -26.10
CA ASP A 4 -17.73 -6.26 -25.60
C ASP A 4 -16.63 -6.56 -26.62
N ILE A 5 -15.39 -6.31 -26.21
CA ILE A 5 -14.20 -6.63 -27.01
C ILE A 5 -14.19 -8.15 -27.25
N PRO A 6 -14.30 -8.63 -28.51
CA PRO A 6 -14.46 -10.05 -28.78
C PRO A 6 -13.22 -10.82 -28.34
N GLY A 7 -13.33 -11.56 -27.23
CA GLY A 7 -12.26 -12.38 -26.67
C GLY A 7 -12.10 -12.29 -25.15
N ILE A 8 -12.68 -11.28 -24.49
CA ILE A 8 -12.76 -11.18 -23.03
C ILE A 8 -14.18 -11.60 -22.63
N GLY A 9 -14.39 -12.90 -22.45
CA GLY A 9 -15.61 -13.39 -21.83
C GLY A 9 -15.53 -13.07 -20.34
N GLN A 10 -16.12 -11.95 -19.92
CA GLN A 10 -16.23 -11.62 -18.52
C GLN A 10 -17.18 -12.64 -17.87
N TYR A 11 -16.78 -13.24 -16.76
CA TYR A 11 -17.69 -14.07 -15.98
C TYR A 11 -18.77 -13.14 -15.40
N GLU A 12 -20.03 -13.50 -15.57
CA GLU A 12 -21.15 -12.88 -14.86
C GLU A 12 -20.93 -13.05 -13.34
N ASP A 13 -21.31 -12.05 -12.54
CA ASP A 13 -21.20 -12.14 -11.08
C ASP A 13 -21.90 -13.42 -10.59
N PHE A 14 -21.23 -14.18 -9.69
CA PHE A 14 -21.65 -15.49 -9.14
C PHE A 14 -21.48 -16.73 -10.03
N HIS A 15 -20.83 -16.64 -11.20
CA HIS A 15 -20.40 -17.84 -11.92
C HIS A 15 -19.05 -18.36 -11.40
N THR A 16 -18.93 -19.69 -11.26
CA THR A 16 -17.67 -20.33 -10.89
C THR A 16 -16.66 -20.21 -12.02
N ILE A 17 -15.47 -19.69 -11.70
CA ILE A 17 -14.34 -19.59 -12.62
C ILE A 17 -13.91 -21.01 -13.02
N ASP A 18 -13.95 -21.30 -14.33
CA ASP A 18 -13.49 -22.58 -14.89
C ASP A 18 -12.08 -22.43 -15.47
N TRP A 19 -11.10 -22.56 -14.59
CA TRP A 19 -9.68 -22.52 -14.95
C TRP A 19 -9.31 -23.55 -16.03
N GLN A 20 -9.95 -24.73 -16.04
CA GLN A 20 -9.61 -25.77 -17.02
C GLN A 20 -10.03 -25.36 -18.43
N ARG A 21 -11.23 -24.80 -18.57
CA ARG A 21 -11.72 -24.27 -19.85
C ARG A 21 -10.86 -23.11 -20.33
N ASP A 22 -10.46 -22.20 -19.43
CA ASP A 22 -9.65 -21.04 -19.78
C ASP A 22 -8.22 -21.42 -20.19
N ILE A 23 -7.58 -22.33 -19.45
CA ILE A 23 -6.26 -22.88 -19.80
C ILE A 23 -6.32 -23.62 -21.15
N ALA A 24 -7.39 -24.39 -21.40
CA ALA A 24 -7.57 -25.08 -22.67
C ALA A 24 -7.71 -24.08 -23.84
N ARG A 25 -8.49 -23.01 -23.66
CA ARG A 25 -8.66 -21.94 -24.65
C ARG A 25 -7.34 -21.22 -24.94
N ASP A 26 -6.59 -20.89 -23.90
CA ASP A 26 -5.30 -20.20 -24.04
C ASP A 26 -4.24 -21.05 -24.76
N ARG A 27 -4.16 -22.36 -24.45
CA ARG A 27 -3.31 -23.31 -25.19
C ARG A 27 -3.67 -23.40 -26.68
N MET A 28 -4.97 -23.32 -27.01
CA MET A 28 -5.41 -23.31 -28.42
C MET A 28 -4.98 -22.03 -29.13
N ARG A 29 -5.12 -20.87 -28.48
CA ARG A 29 -4.65 -19.57 -28.98
C ARG A 29 -3.13 -19.58 -29.24
N HIS A 30 -2.34 -20.03 -28.28
CA HIS A 30 -0.87 -20.11 -28.42
C HIS A 30 -0.45 -20.98 -29.60
N ARG A 31 -1.08 -22.16 -29.79
CA ARG A 31 -0.82 -23.03 -30.95
C ARG A 31 -1.14 -22.35 -32.28
N TYR A 32 -2.22 -21.58 -32.34
CA TYR A 32 -2.60 -20.82 -33.54
C TYR A 32 -1.56 -19.74 -33.89
N ILE A 33 -1.09 -18.98 -32.89
CA ILE A 33 -0.09 -17.91 -33.07
C ILE A 33 1.26 -18.50 -33.53
N LEU A 34 1.71 -19.59 -32.91
CA LEU A 34 2.96 -20.27 -33.29
C LEU A 34 2.91 -20.82 -34.72
N LYS A 35 1.75 -21.36 -35.14
CA LYS A 35 1.57 -21.89 -36.50
C LYS A 35 1.62 -20.78 -37.56
N LYS A 36 1.07 -19.60 -37.27
CA LYS A 36 1.05 -18.45 -38.20
C LYS A 36 2.32 -17.59 -38.20
N LYS A 37 3.23 -17.78 -37.24
CA LYS A 37 4.47 -16.99 -37.10
C LYS A 37 5.32 -16.93 -38.37
N HIS A 38 5.26 -17.96 -39.22
CA HIS A 38 6.05 -18.06 -40.45
C HIS A 38 5.38 -17.44 -41.69
N ASP A 39 4.12 -17.00 -41.59
CA ASP A 39 3.37 -16.49 -42.75
C ASP A 39 3.64 -15.01 -43.03
N SER A 40 3.97 -14.21 -41.99
CA SER A 40 4.18 -12.76 -42.12
C SER A 40 5.08 -12.16 -41.04
N ILE A 41 5.81 -11.09 -41.37
CA ILE A 41 6.59 -10.28 -40.42
C ILE A 41 5.68 -9.67 -39.34
N TRP A 42 4.44 -9.31 -39.69
CA TRP A 42 3.45 -8.81 -38.74
C TRP A 42 3.03 -9.88 -37.71
N ASP A 43 2.89 -11.13 -38.14
CA ASP A 43 2.58 -12.26 -37.25
C ASP A 43 3.77 -12.60 -36.33
N LEU A 44 5.00 -12.36 -36.79
CA LEU A 44 6.21 -12.48 -35.97
C LEU A 44 6.28 -11.40 -34.89
N VAL A 45 5.99 -10.14 -35.23
CA VAL A 45 5.90 -9.03 -34.25
C VAL A 45 4.79 -9.29 -33.24
N LYS A 46 3.64 -9.80 -33.69
CA LYS A 46 2.52 -10.15 -32.82
C LYS A 46 2.87 -11.28 -31.85
N GLY A 47 3.56 -12.32 -32.33
CA GLY A 47 4.07 -13.39 -31.48
C GLY A 47 5.15 -12.93 -30.50
N ALA A 48 6.03 -12.01 -30.92
CA ALA A 48 7.02 -11.40 -30.02
C ALA A 48 6.33 -10.58 -28.92
N HIS A 49 5.34 -9.76 -29.27
CA HIS A 49 4.57 -8.97 -28.31
C HIS A 49 3.82 -9.84 -27.29
N ASP A 50 3.13 -10.88 -27.75
CA ASP A 50 2.45 -11.84 -26.87
C ASP A 50 3.44 -12.46 -25.87
N ALA A 51 4.65 -12.82 -26.33
CA ALA A 51 5.67 -13.45 -25.49
C ALA A 51 6.23 -12.55 -24.37
N TRP A 52 6.38 -11.23 -24.58
CA TRP A 52 6.91 -10.31 -23.55
C TRP A 52 5.83 -9.56 -22.78
N SER A 53 4.62 -9.43 -23.32
CA SER A 53 3.51 -8.69 -22.72
C SER A 53 3.17 -9.15 -21.31
N GLY A 54 3.18 -10.47 -21.05
CA GLY A 54 2.96 -11.04 -19.72
C GLY A 54 4.02 -10.60 -18.71
N TRP A 55 5.30 -10.60 -19.11
CA TRP A 55 6.40 -10.15 -18.25
C TRP A 55 6.33 -8.65 -17.96
N LEU A 56 5.98 -7.82 -18.95
CA LEU A 56 5.75 -6.40 -18.73
C LEU A 56 4.60 -6.17 -17.76
N CYS A 57 3.49 -6.89 -17.92
CA CYS A 57 2.33 -6.78 -17.03
C CYS A 57 2.72 -7.09 -15.57
N VAL A 58 3.42 -8.20 -15.33
CA VAL A 58 3.90 -8.58 -13.99
C VAL A 58 4.86 -7.52 -13.42
N LEU A 59 5.76 -6.98 -14.24
CA LEU A 59 6.66 -5.90 -13.82
C LEU A 59 5.88 -4.66 -13.38
N LEU A 60 4.90 -4.21 -14.17
CA LEU A 60 4.09 -3.05 -13.84
C LEU A 60 3.29 -3.27 -12.55
N VAL A 61 2.62 -4.42 -12.41
CA VAL A 61 1.89 -4.77 -11.17
C VAL A 61 2.83 -4.79 -9.97
N GLY A 62 4.04 -5.32 -10.12
CA GLY A 62 5.07 -5.31 -9.07
C GLY A 62 5.49 -3.89 -8.68
N VAL A 63 5.71 -3.01 -9.65
CA VAL A 63 6.05 -1.60 -9.41
C VAL A 63 4.93 -0.88 -8.67
N PHE A 64 3.68 -0.99 -9.13
CA PHE A 64 2.55 -0.33 -8.48
C PHE A 64 2.28 -0.86 -7.07
N THR A 65 2.36 -2.18 -6.88
CA THR A 65 2.23 -2.80 -5.55
C THR A 65 3.36 -2.34 -4.62
N GLY A 66 4.60 -2.30 -5.11
CA GLY A 66 5.76 -1.84 -4.33
C GLY A 66 5.67 -0.37 -3.94
N VAL A 67 5.23 0.51 -4.84
CA VAL A 67 5.00 1.93 -4.55
C VAL A 67 3.91 2.09 -3.49
N THR A 68 2.80 1.36 -3.63
CA THR A 68 1.70 1.40 -2.67
C THR A 68 2.15 0.92 -1.29
N ALA A 69 2.89 -0.19 -1.23
CA ALA A 69 3.46 -0.70 0.00
C ALA A 69 4.42 0.30 0.66
N GLY A 70 5.27 0.97 -0.12
CA GLY A 70 6.16 2.02 0.38
C GLY A 70 5.43 3.22 0.96
N ILE A 71 4.34 3.66 0.33
CA ILE A 71 3.49 4.74 0.86
C ILE A 71 2.86 4.33 2.20
N ILE A 72 2.36 3.10 2.28
CA ILE A 72 1.76 2.56 3.52
C ILE A 72 2.80 2.48 4.62
N ASP A 73 4.01 1.98 4.34
CA ASP A 73 5.08 1.83 5.33
C ASP A 73 5.47 3.19 5.93
N ILE A 74 5.81 4.17 5.09
CA ILE A 74 6.18 5.53 5.53
C ILE A 74 5.03 6.19 6.30
N GLY A 75 3.80 6.09 5.76
CA GLY A 75 2.62 6.71 6.37
C GLY A 75 2.25 6.07 7.71
N ALA A 76 2.34 4.75 7.84
CA ALA A 76 2.02 4.02 9.06
C ALA A 76 3.04 4.30 10.17
N SER A 77 4.33 4.36 9.85
CA SER A 77 5.37 4.76 10.81
C SER A 77 5.14 6.19 11.32
N TRP A 78 4.90 7.14 10.40
CA TRP A 78 4.60 8.52 10.77
C TRP A 78 3.34 8.65 11.63
N ALA A 79 2.23 8.02 11.23
CA ALA A 79 0.97 8.05 11.97
C ALA A 79 1.09 7.40 13.37
N THR A 80 1.96 6.41 13.51
CA THR A 80 2.24 5.78 14.81
C THR A 80 3.02 6.73 15.71
N ASP A 81 4.05 7.39 15.19
CA ASP A 81 4.87 8.33 15.96
C ASP A 81 4.10 9.58 16.40
N LEU A 82 3.12 10.02 15.60
CA LEU A 82 2.25 11.15 15.94
C LEU A 82 1.52 10.98 17.28
N LYS A 83 1.26 9.74 17.71
CA LYS A 83 0.65 9.46 19.01
C LYS A 83 1.54 9.89 20.18
N PHE A 84 2.85 9.94 19.97
CA PHE A 84 3.84 10.23 21.02
C PHE A 84 4.37 11.67 20.97
N GLY A 85 4.43 12.29 19.78
CA GLY A 85 4.95 13.65 19.63
C GLY A 85 5.05 14.09 18.18
N ILE A 86 5.77 15.19 17.95
CA ILE A 86 6.03 15.76 16.63
C ILE A 86 7.46 16.28 16.49
N CYS A 87 7.89 16.44 15.25
CA CYS A 87 9.10 17.16 14.87
C CYS A 87 8.69 18.58 14.39
N PRO A 88 8.92 19.66 15.17
CA PRO A 88 8.41 21.00 14.81
C PRO A 88 9.00 21.56 13.51
N GLU A 89 10.28 21.29 13.25
CA GLU A 89 10.98 21.75 12.05
C GLU A 89 10.42 21.09 10.77
N ALA A 90 9.92 19.86 10.88
CA ALA A 90 9.37 19.10 9.75
C ALA A 90 8.34 18.08 10.24
N PHE A 91 7.07 18.49 10.26
CA PHE A 91 5.97 17.68 10.83
C PHE A 91 5.68 16.37 10.06
N TRP A 92 6.14 16.24 8.82
CA TRP A 92 5.94 15.05 7.98
C TRP A 92 6.99 13.95 8.21
N LEU A 93 8.03 14.22 9.00
CA LEU A 93 9.05 13.23 9.33
C LEU A 93 8.57 12.34 10.48
N ASN A 94 8.91 11.05 10.39
CA ASN A 94 8.76 10.15 11.54
C ASN A 94 9.86 10.44 12.59
N LYS A 95 9.76 9.83 13.77
CA LYS A 95 10.70 10.07 14.87
C LYS A 95 12.12 9.67 14.47
N GLU A 96 12.29 8.48 13.88
CA GLU A 96 13.58 7.96 13.40
C GLU A 96 14.27 8.94 12.46
N GLN A 97 13.56 9.47 11.46
CA GLN A 97 14.07 10.42 10.47
C GLN A 97 14.35 11.80 11.06
N CYS A 98 13.47 12.30 11.93
CA CYS A 98 13.71 13.54 12.67
C CYS A 98 15.00 13.44 13.50
N CYS A 99 15.27 12.24 14.02
CA CYS A 99 16.41 11.93 14.84
C CYS A 99 17.65 11.46 14.05
N TRP A 100 17.52 11.14 12.75
CA TRP A 100 18.64 10.74 11.89
C TRP A 100 19.54 11.93 11.52
N SER A 101 18.98 13.13 11.46
CA SER A 101 19.70 14.36 11.07
C SER A 101 20.77 14.79 12.09
N TYR A 102 20.70 14.30 13.33
CA TYR A 102 21.62 14.69 14.38
C TYR A 102 22.53 13.52 14.75
N ASN A 103 23.81 13.83 14.94
CA ASN A 103 24.94 12.90 15.00
C ASN A 103 24.98 12.03 16.29
N GLU A 104 23.83 11.60 16.82
CA GLU A 104 23.76 10.58 17.87
C GLU A 104 23.53 9.21 17.21
N THR A 105 24.60 8.66 16.66
CA THR A 105 24.64 7.30 16.09
C THR A 105 24.53 6.19 17.14
N THR A 106 23.96 6.47 18.30
CA THR A 106 23.77 5.49 19.37
C THR A 106 22.30 5.14 19.44
N PHE A 107 22.00 3.88 19.12
CA PHE A 107 20.68 3.23 19.29
C PHE A 107 20.16 3.24 20.76
N ASP A 108 20.91 3.83 21.70
CA ASP A 108 20.56 4.01 23.11
C ASP A 108 19.90 5.38 23.34
N GLY A 109 18.57 5.42 23.21
CA GLY A 109 17.64 6.01 24.19
C GLY A 109 17.90 7.38 24.83
N GLY A 110 18.67 8.28 24.25
CA GLY A 110 19.27 9.41 24.97
C GLY A 110 18.87 10.83 24.57
N ASN A 111 17.59 11.11 24.28
CA ASN A 111 17.05 12.47 24.04
C ASN A 111 17.41 13.13 22.70
N CYS A 112 16.75 12.70 21.64
CA CYS A 112 16.58 13.51 20.44
C CYS A 112 15.95 14.86 20.79
N SER A 113 16.74 15.94 20.71
CA SER A 113 16.33 17.30 21.12
C SER A 113 15.30 17.91 20.18
N GLN A 114 15.25 17.44 18.93
CA GLN A 114 14.34 17.94 17.91
C GLN A 114 12.96 17.27 17.97
N TRP A 115 12.87 16.08 18.56
CA TRP A 115 11.59 15.39 18.75
C TRP A 115 10.94 15.86 20.04
N LEU A 116 9.78 16.50 19.91
CA LEU A 116 9.04 17.04 21.04
C LEU A 116 7.83 16.16 21.34
N PRO A 117 7.84 15.45 22.49
CA PRO A 117 6.65 14.75 22.94
C PRO A 117 5.56 15.77 23.32
N TRP A 118 4.30 15.35 23.26
CA TRP A 118 3.16 16.24 23.52
C TRP A 118 3.29 17.08 24.80
N PRO A 119 3.70 16.55 25.97
CA PRO A 119 3.82 17.36 27.18
C PRO A 119 4.84 18.49 27.08
N GLU A 120 5.97 18.25 26.40
CA GLU A 120 7.05 19.24 26.25
C GLU A 120 6.62 20.35 25.29
N LEU A 121 5.80 20.03 24.28
CA LEU A 121 5.15 21.01 23.41
C LEU A 121 4.24 21.96 24.20
N PHE A 122 3.58 21.48 25.25
CA PHE A 122 2.75 22.28 26.16
C PHE A 122 3.55 22.91 27.32
N GLY A 123 4.88 22.92 27.25
CA GLY A 123 5.76 23.55 28.25
C GLY A 123 5.82 22.82 29.59
N GLN A 124 5.44 21.53 29.63
CA GLN A 124 5.56 20.69 30.82
C GLN A 124 6.90 19.94 30.85
N ALA A 125 7.37 19.58 32.04
CA ALA A 125 8.60 18.79 32.20
C ALA A 125 8.49 17.40 31.54
N LYS A 126 9.63 16.78 31.20
CA LYS A 126 9.67 15.43 30.59
C LYS A 126 9.21 14.31 31.53
N ALA A 127 9.30 14.53 32.84
CA ALA A 127 9.00 13.54 33.85
C ALA A 127 8.02 14.09 34.91
N GLY A 128 7.04 13.28 35.28
CA GLY A 128 6.05 13.60 36.30
C GLY A 128 4.67 13.01 35.99
N ALA A 129 3.77 13.07 36.98
CA ALA A 129 2.40 12.58 36.81
C ALA A 129 1.60 13.40 35.78
N GLY A 130 1.77 14.74 35.76
CA GLY A 130 1.10 15.63 34.81
C GLY A 130 1.46 15.34 33.33
N PRO A 131 2.76 15.32 32.97
CA PRO A 131 3.22 14.94 31.63
C PRO A 131 2.73 13.57 31.18
N TYR A 132 2.71 12.59 32.08
CA TYR A 132 2.18 11.25 31.76
C TYR A 132 0.70 11.28 31.36
N ILE A 133 -0.13 12.01 32.10
CA ILE A 133 -1.56 12.18 31.79
C ILE A 133 -1.74 12.83 30.42
N ILE A 134 -0.97 13.88 30.12
CA ILE A 134 -1.03 14.58 28.83
C ILE A 134 -0.64 13.64 27.68
N SER A 135 0.50 12.94 27.77
CA SER A 135 0.91 11.96 26.77
C SER A 135 -0.15 10.90 26.52
N TYR A 136 -0.76 10.39 27.60
CA TYR A 136 -1.81 9.37 27.51
C TYR A 136 -3.07 9.89 26.80
N MET A 137 -3.48 11.11 27.10
CA MET A 137 -4.63 11.76 26.45
C MET A 137 -4.42 11.91 24.95
N PHE A 138 -3.25 12.42 24.52
CA PHE A 138 -2.93 12.56 23.09
C PHE A 138 -2.81 11.22 22.38
N TYR A 139 -2.22 10.22 23.04
CA TYR A 139 -2.12 8.88 22.51
C TYR A 139 -3.51 8.30 22.18
N ILE A 140 -4.45 8.39 23.13
CA ILE A 140 -5.83 7.90 22.94
C ILE A 140 -6.55 8.72 21.87
N ALA A 141 -6.43 10.06 21.90
CA ALA A 141 -7.11 10.93 20.96
C ALA A 141 -6.74 10.60 19.50
N TRP A 142 -5.44 10.48 19.21
CA TRP A 142 -4.97 10.09 17.87
C TRP A 142 -5.34 8.65 17.51
N ALA A 143 -5.24 7.71 18.46
CA ALA A 143 -5.63 6.32 18.21
C ALA A 143 -7.12 6.19 17.82
N LEU A 144 -8.01 6.87 18.55
CA LEU A 144 -9.45 6.87 18.25
C LEU A 144 -9.77 7.60 16.95
N LEU A 145 -9.09 8.70 16.65
CA LEU A 145 -9.24 9.43 15.39
C LEU A 145 -8.90 8.54 14.20
N PHE A 146 -7.74 7.87 14.22
CA PHE A 146 -7.35 6.99 13.11
C PHE A 146 -8.24 5.76 12.98
N ALA A 147 -8.65 5.15 14.11
CA ALA A 147 -9.56 4.01 14.09
C ALA A 147 -10.93 4.39 13.53
N SER A 148 -11.50 5.52 13.96
CA SER A 148 -12.81 5.99 13.49
C SER A 148 -12.77 6.42 12.02
N LEU A 149 -11.71 7.09 11.57
CA LEU A 149 -11.52 7.44 10.17
C LEU A 149 -11.45 6.20 9.27
N SER A 150 -10.66 5.20 9.67
CA SER A 150 -10.55 3.92 8.96
C SER A 150 -11.91 3.23 8.85
N ALA A 151 -12.64 3.12 9.98
CA ALA A 151 -13.97 2.51 9.99
C ALA A 151 -14.99 3.29 9.12
N ALA A 152 -14.95 4.61 9.12
CA ALA A 152 -15.83 5.45 8.32
C ALA A 152 -15.57 5.28 6.81
N LEU A 153 -14.30 5.25 6.40
CA LEU A 153 -13.91 5.08 5.00
C LEU A 153 -14.35 3.72 4.45
N VAL A 154 -14.09 2.64 5.20
CA VAL A 154 -14.50 1.29 4.81
C VAL A 154 -16.02 1.21 4.68
N ARG A 155 -16.75 1.77 5.64
CA ARG A 155 -18.22 1.72 5.64
C ARG A 155 -18.86 2.56 4.52
N MET A 156 -18.24 3.67 4.13
CA MET A 156 -18.81 4.59 3.13
C MET A 156 -18.44 4.21 1.69
N PHE A 157 -17.22 3.76 1.44
CA PHE A 157 -16.71 3.56 0.08
C PHE A 157 -16.54 2.11 -0.33
N ALA A 158 -16.10 1.22 0.57
CA ALA A 158 -15.71 -0.15 0.21
C ALA A 158 -16.06 -1.16 1.33
N PRO A 159 -17.33 -1.56 1.47
CA PRO A 159 -17.75 -2.45 2.57
C PRO A 159 -17.11 -3.85 2.49
N TYR A 160 -16.72 -4.31 1.30
CA TYR A 160 -16.01 -5.58 1.11
C TYR A 160 -14.51 -5.52 1.46
N ALA A 161 -13.95 -4.33 1.73
CA ALA A 161 -12.55 -4.19 2.14
C ALA A 161 -12.31 -4.48 3.63
N CYS A 162 -13.27 -5.10 4.32
CA CYS A 162 -13.14 -5.41 5.74
C CYS A 162 -12.20 -6.59 5.95
N GLY A 163 -11.22 -6.44 6.84
CA GLY A 163 -10.29 -7.53 7.19
C GLY A 163 -9.03 -7.56 6.33
N SER A 164 -8.42 -8.73 6.16
CA SER A 164 -7.15 -8.88 5.43
C SER A 164 -7.31 -8.99 3.90
N GLY A 165 -8.53 -9.21 3.40
CA GLY A 165 -8.80 -9.50 1.99
C GLY A 165 -8.29 -10.85 1.48
N ILE A 166 -7.63 -11.66 2.32
CA ILE A 166 -7.21 -13.04 1.97
C ILE A 166 -8.38 -14.01 1.72
N PRO A 167 -9.52 -13.95 2.45
CA PRO A 167 -10.62 -14.91 2.25
C PRO A 167 -11.53 -14.58 1.07
N GLU A 168 -11.37 -13.40 0.44
CA GLU A 168 -12.10 -12.97 -0.76
C GLU A 168 -11.48 -13.60 -2.02
#